data_AF-A0AAV0UZC7-F1
#
_entry.id   AF-A0AAV0UZC7-F1
#
_cell.length_a   1.000
_cell.length_b   1.000
_cell.length_c   1.000
_cell.angle_alpha   90.00
_cell.angle_beta   90.00
_cell.angle_gamma   90.00
#
_symmetry.space_group_name_H-M   'P 1'
#
loop_
_entity.id
_entity.type
_entity.pdbx_description
1 polymer ?
#
loop_
_entity_poly.entity_id
_entity_poly.type
_entity_poly.pdbx_seq_one_letter_code
_entity_poly.pdbx_strand_id
1 'polypeptide(L)'
;MAKKTSKKASSSRGAPGSKEASGGRKNDRMMAIVGLFTALQEKGAVWYRREREGLVRLEGFQSALLAVRDAQAMPQDGDKDKKGPQVLAGLAGNVVMDPWLAEDLYQQVQELSSGFEVLLEEMYTLEAQASDLVRGSSDDDDNQVPVNATALRPVDYLQMMSQELATFEAEYQHIEALLHLITFDTSTDQLRTLIISWSTSPFLDPEQTRSFFQRHQLSQQLHA
;
A
#
# COMPACT_ATOMS: atom_id res chain seq x y z
N MET A 1 -76.69 -47.10 -16.18
CA MET A 1 -77.11 -46.52 -17.48
C MET A 1 -76.71 -45.05 -17.53
N ALA A 2 -76.08 -44.60 -18.64
CA ALA A 2 -76.01 -43.25 -19.24
C ALA A 2 -75.83 -41.99 -18.36
N LYS A 3 -75.08 -40.92 -18.69
CA LYS A 3 -74.24 -40.49 -19.83
C LYS A 3 -73.50 -39.19 -19.38
N LYS A 4 -72.39 -38.88 -20.07
CA LYS A 4 -71.55 -37.65 -20.14
C LYS A 4 -72.32 -36.30 -20.01
N THR A 5 -71.77 -35.15 -19.59
CA THR A 5 -70.71 -34.34 -20.26
C THR A 5 -70.18 -33.16 -19.41
N SER A 6 -68.98 -32.69 -19.81
CA SER A 6 -68.10 -31.60 -19.35
C SER A 6 -68.66 -30.19 -19.12
N LYS A 7 -68.01 -29.40 -18.22
CA LYS A 7 -67.50 -28.04 -18.55
C LYS A 7 -66.50 -27.45 -17.52
N LYS A 8 -65.28 -27.22 -18.03
CA LYS A 8 -64.44 -26.00 -17.93
C LYS A 8 -63.75 -25.60 -16.61
N ALA A 9 -62.44 -25.43 -16.78
CA ALA A 9 -61.42 -24.97 -15.85
C ALA A 9 -61.57 -23.52 -15.38
N SER A 10 -61.03 -23.25 -14.18
CA SER A 10 -60.43 -21.96 -13.80
C SER A 10 -59.23 -22.19 -12.89
N SER A 11 -58.05 -22.32 -13.51
CA SER A 11 -56.77 -21.72 -13.14
C SER A 11 -56.58 -21.32 -11.67
N SER A 12 -56.01 -22.21 -10.85
CA SER A 12 -55.21 -21.81 -9.68
C SER A 12 -53.84 -21.35 -10.20
N ARG A 13 -53.73 -20.05 -10.52
CA ARG A 13 -52.47 -19.43 -10.92
C ARG A 13 -51.62 -19.31 -9.66
N GLY A 14 -50.64 -20.20 -9.54
CA GLY A 14 -49.59 -20.11 -8.54
C GLY A 14 -48.93 -18.73 -8.61
N ALA A 15 -48.70 -18.15 -7.45
CA ALA A 15 -47.90 -16.94 -7.31
C ALA A 15 -46.55 -17.14 -8.00
N PRO A 16 -46.12 -16.24 -8.90
CA PRO A 16 -44.73 -16.23 -9.33
C PRO A 16 -43.93 -15.68 -8.16
N GLY A 17 -43.23 -16.57 -7.46
CA GLY A 17 -42.18 -16.19 -6.52
C GLY A 17 -41.18 -15.32 -7.26
N SER A 18 -41.06 -14.08 -6.81
CA SER A 18 -40.06 -13.09 -7.21
C SER A 18 -38.65 -13.63 -6.97
N LYS A 19 -38.02 -14.20 -8.02
CA LYS A 19 -36.61 -14.63 -7.99
C LYS A 19 -35.63 -13.60 -8.55
N GLU A 20 -36.10 -12.45 -9.04
CA GLU A 20 -35.23 -11.47 -9.73
C GLU A 20 -34.50 -10.48 -8.79
N ALA A 21 -34.90 -10.35 -7.51
CA ALA A 21 -34.28 -9.40 -6.59
C ALA A 21 -32.95 -9.88 -5.95
N SER A 22 -32.70 -11.19 -5.93
CA SER A 22 -31.50 -11.77 -5.29
C SER A 22 -30.24 -11.64 -6.16
N GLY A 23 -30.38 -11.77 -7.48
CA GLY A 23 -29.24 -11.72 -8.43
C GLY A 23 -28.57 -10.35 -8.52
N GLY A 24 -29.35 -9.26 -8.51
CA GLY A 24 -28.82 -7.90 -8.58
C GLY A 24 -27.95 -7.53 -7.37
N ARG A 25 -28.43 -7.82 -6.16
CA ARG A 25 -27.70 -7.50 -4.91
C ARG A 25 -26.35 -8.22 -4.79
N LYS A 26 -26.26 -9.47 -5.28
CA LYS A 26 -24.99 -10.21 -5.28
C LYS A 26 -23.97 -9.60 -6.24
N ASN A 27 -24.42 -9.18 -7.42
CA ASN A 27 -23.56 -8.54 -8.40
C ASN A 27 -23.08 -7.16 -7.92
N ASP A 28 -23.98 -6.36 -7.34
CA ASP A 28 -23.62 -5.05 -6.77
C ASP A 28 -22.57 -5.17 -5.66
N ARG A 29 -22.70 -6.18 -4.80
CA ARG A 29 -21.73 -6.46 -3.74
C ARG A 29 -20.38 -6.94 -4.30
N MET A 30 -20.40 -7.81 -5.31
CA MET A 30 -19.17 -8.23 -5.99
C MET A 30 -18.45 -7.03 -6.61
N MET A 31 -19.18 -6.14 -7.27
CA MET A 31 -18.59 -4.92 -7.84
C MET A 31 -18.05 -3.98 -6.76
N ALA A 32 -18.73 -3.89 -5.61
CA ALA A 32 -18.26 -3.11 -4.47
C ALA A 32 -16.93 -3.64 -3.91
N ILE A 33 -16.80 -4.97 -3.68
CA ILE A 33 -15.55 -5.53 -3.14
C ILE A 33 -14.40 -5.48 -4.15
N VAL A 34 -14.68 -5.64 -5.44
CA VAL A 34 -13.74 -5.39 -6.53
C VAL A 34 -13.25 -3.93 -6.51
N GLY A 35 -14.16 -2.98 -6.29
CA GLY A 35 -13.83 -1.57 -6.15
C GLY A 35 -12.90 -1.29 -4.97
N LEU A 36 -13.18 -1.90 -3.81
CA LEU A 36 -12.33 -1.79 -2.63
C LEU A 36 -10.95 -2.41 -2.85
N PHE A 37 -10.88 -3.57 -3.50
CA PHE A 37 -9.61 -4.19 -3.88
C PHE A 37 -8.80 -3.26 -4.80
N THR A 38 -9.44 -2.64 -5.79
CA THR A 38 -8.77 -1.70 -6.70
C THR A 38 -8.27 -0.46 -5.97
N ALA A 39 -9.06 0.09 -5.05
CA ALA A 39 -8.65 1.21 -4.21
C ALA A 39 -7.43 0.85 -3.33
N LEU A 40 -7.37 -0.38 -2.80
CA LEU A 40 -6.23 -0.85 -2.02
C LEU A 40 -4.96 -0.95 -2.88
N GLN A 41 -5.09 -1.42 -4.14
CA GLN A 41 -3.99 -1.43 -5.10
C GLN A 41 -3.47 -0.02 -5.44
N GLU A 42 -4.37 0.94 -5.60
CA GLU A 42 -4.00 2.34 -5.80
C GLU A 42 -3.22 2.90 -4.61
N LYS A 43 -3.63 2.58 -3.38
CA LYS A 43 -2.88 2.94 -2.16
C LYS A 43 -1.50 2.27 -2.14
N GLY A 44 -1.39 1.01 -2.57
CA GLY A 44 -0.10 0.33 -2.75
C GLY A 44 0.81 1.03 -3.74
N ALA A 45 0.27 1.53 -4.86
CA ALA A 45 1.06 2.32 -5.81
C ALA A 45 1.58 3.64 -5.22
N VAL A 46 0.79 4.29 -4.35
CA VAL A 46 1.21 5.48 -3.60
C VAL A 46 2.30 5.13 -2.58
N TRP A 47 2.17 3.99 -1.89
CA TRP A 47 3.17 3.46 -0.96
C TRP A 47 4.55 3.36 -1.60
N TYR A 48 4.68 2.63 -2.71
CA TYR A 48 5.98 2.46 -3.41
C TYR A 48 6.54 3.76 -3.99
N ARG A 49 5.67 4.73 -4.31
CA ARG A 49 6.14 6.06 -4.73
C ARG A 49 6.77 6.78 -3.54
N ARG A 50 6.09 6.78 -2.39
CA ARG A 50 6.58 7.39 -1.16
C ARG A 50 7.87 6.73 -0.67
N GLU A 51 7.97 5.41 -0.82
CA GLU A 51 9.20 4.65 -0.54
C GLU A 51 10.39 5.18 -1.34
N ARG A 52 10.23 5.34 -2.66
CA ARG A 52 11.27 5.91 -3.54
C ARG A 52 11.61 7.35 -3.18
N GLU A 53 10.62 8.17 -2.86
CA GLU A 53 10.85 9.54 -2.39
C GLU A 53 11.60 9.57 -1.06
N GLY A 54 11.30 8.64 -0.15
CA GLY A 54 11.99 8.47 1.13
C GLY A 54 13.47 8.11 0.95
N LEU A 55 13.78 7.19 0.03
CA LEU A 55 15.16 6.84 -0.32
C LEU A 55 15.94 8.07 -0.83
N VAL A 56 15.35 8.88 -1.71
CA VAL A 56 15.99 10.10 -2.21
C VAL A 56 16.29 11.10 -1.07
N ARG A 57 15.37 11.25 -0.11
CA ARG A 57 15.60 12.10 1.07
C ARG A 57 16.72 11.56 1.96
N LEU A 58 16.78 10.24 2.16
CA LEU A 58 17.84 9.59 2.92
C LEU A 58 19.21 9.75 2.27
N GLU A 59 19.30 9.61 0.95
CA GLU A 59 20.53 9.86 0.19
C GLU A 59 20.95 11.34 0.26
N GLY A 60 19.97 12.25 0.23
CA GLY A 60 20.18 13.69 0.46
C GLY A 60 20.75 13.97 1.84
N PHE A 61 20.13 13.41 2.89
CA PHE A 61 20.60 13.51 4.27
C PHE A 61 22.02 12.97 4.43
N GLN A 62 22.30 11.78 3.86
CA GLN A 62 23.64 11.20 3.86
C GLN A 62 24.68 12.16 3.25
N SER A 63 24.35 12.75 2.11
CA SER A 63 25.25 13.67 1.39
C SER A 63 25.52 14.94 2.20
N ALA A 64 24.48 15.50 2.81
CA ALA A 64 24.59 16.69 3.67
C ALA A 64 25.42 16.39 4.93
N LEU A 65 25.19 15.23 5.56
CA LEU A 65 25.89 14.81 6.77
C LEU A 65 27.37 14.51 6.51
N LEU A 66 27.71 13.96 5.34
CA LEU A 66 29.11 13.84 4.89
C LEU A 66 29.78 15.21 4.73
N ALA A 67 29.11 16.16 4.07
CA ALA A 67 29.65 17.50 3.88
C ALA A 67 29.91 18.23 5.22
N VAL A 68 29.04 18.05 6.22
CA VAL A 68 29.23 18.58 7.58
C VAL A 68 30.46 17.97 8.25
N ARG A 69 30.63 16.64 8.16
CA ARG A 69 31.77 15.92 8.74
C ARG A 69 33.09 16.32 8.10
N ASP A 70 33.14 16.42 6.78
CA ASP A 70 34.34 16.82 6.03
C ASP A 70 34.76 18.25 6.40
N ALA A 71 33.80 19.16 6.57
CA ALA A 71 34.07 20.53 7.00
C ALA A 71 34.60 20.62 8.43
N GLN A 72 34.16 19.74 9.34
CA GLN A 72 34.66 19.66 10.71
C GLN A 72 36.07 19.04 10.80
N ALA A 73 36.42 18.17 9.86
CA ALA A 73 37.72 17.50 9.81
C ALA A 73 38.84 18.35 9.18
N MET A 74 38.51 19.47 8.51
CA MET A 74 39.50 20.39 7.99
C MET A 74 40.25 21.09 9.13
N PRO A 75 41.59 21.04 9.17
CA PRO A 75 42.34 21.70 10.24
C PRO A 75 42.09 23.21 10.19
N GLN A 76 41.64 23.79 11.31
CA GLN A 76 41.84 25.22 11.60
C GLN A 76 43.33 25.45 11.82
N ASP A 77 44.15 25.31 10.78
CA ASP A 77 45.54 25.73 10.87
C ASP A 77 45.56 27.25 10.85
N GLY A 78 45.91 27.80 12.01
CA GLY A 78 45.92 29.22 12.26
C GLY A 78 46.94 29.93 11.39
N ASP A 79 46.52 31.04 10.79
CA ASP A 79 47.42 32.18 10.72
C ASP A 79 46.70 33.45 11.15
N LYS A 80 47.31 34.10 12.14
CA LYS A 80 46.93 35.39 12.67
C LYS A 80 47.38 36.43 11.65
N ASP A 81 46.44 37.01 10.91
CA ASP A 81 46.41 38.41 10.48
C ASP A 81 45.75 38.55 9.11
N LYS A 82 44.46 38.92 9.11
CA LYS A 82 43.92 40.13 8.45
C LYS A 82 42.40 40.05 8.34
N LYS A 83 41.78 41.17 8.66
CA LYS A 83 40.36 41.47 8.51
C LYS A 83 39.82 41.07 7.13
N GLY A 84 38.73 40.32 7.11
CA GLY A 84 37.84 40.12 5.97
C GLY A 84 36.83 39.01 6.29
N PRO A 85 35.57 39.09 5.81
CA PRO A 85 34.63 38.00 5.96
C PRO A 85 35.23 36.79 5.23
N GLN A 86 35.40 35.70 5.96
CA GLN A 86 36.15 34.53 5.52
C GLN A 86 35.33 33.76 4.46
N VAL A 87 35.36 34.27 3.23
CA VAL A 87 34.91 33.55 2.04
C VAL A 87 36.10 32.73 1.57
N LEU A 88 36.16 31.47 2.00
CA LEU A 88 37.12 30.51 1.44
C LEU A 88 36.63 30.07 0.06
N ALA A 89 37.02 30.85 -0.95
CA ALA A 89 36.93 30.50 -2.34
C ALA A 89 38.18 29.73 -2.77
N GLY A 90 37.98 28.53 -3.32
CA GLY A 90 38.95 27.88 -4.23
C GLY A 90 39.62 26.62 -3.70
N LEU A 91 38.99 25.46 -3.90
CA LEU A 91 39.51 24.39 -4.77
C LEU A 91 38.58 23.16 -4.91
N ALA A 92 37.45 23.13 -4.21
CA ALA A 92 36.28 22.31 -4.53
C ALA A 92 35.09 23.28 -4.49
N GLY A 93 34.12 23.14 -5.39
CA GLY A 93 33.07 24.13 -5.63
C GLY A 93 32.51 24.75 -4.34
N ASN A 94 32.30 26.07 -4.36
CA ASN A 94 31.74 26.88 -3.28
C ASN A 94 30.33 26.40 -2.88
N VAL A 95 30.22 25.23 -2.27
CA VAL A 95 29.04 24.83 -1.52
C VAL A 95 29.18 25.59 -0.21
N VAL A 96 28.51 26.74 -0.16
CA VAL A 96 28.21 27.39 1.11
C VAL A 96 27.56 26.31 1.96
N MET A 97 28.29 25.85 2.98
CA MET A 97 27.82 24.83 3.89
C MET A 97 26.60 25.43 4.59
N ASP A 98 25.45 24.77 4.46
CA ASP A 98 24.25 25.15 5.18
C ASP A 98 24.06 24.13 6.31
N PRO A 99 24.51 24.43 7.55
CA PRO A 99 24.32 23.55 8.70
C PRO A 99 22.84 23.22 8.94
N TRP A 100 21.93 24.07 8.47
CA TRP A 100 20.48 23.86 8.60
C TRP A 100 19.94 22.88 7.59
N LEU A 101 20.63 22.64 6.46
CA LEU A 101 20.19 21.69 5.44
C LEU A 101 20.20 20.25 5.97
N ALA A 102 21.24 19.86 6.72
CA ALA A 102 21.31 18.52 7.30
C ALA A 102 20.22 18.30 8.37
N GLU A 103 19.92 19.33 9.17
CA GLU A 103 18.84 19.31 10.16
C GLU A 103 17.45 19.24 9.51
N ASP A 104 17.21 20.05 8.49
CA ASP A 104 15.95 20.03 7.74
C ASP A 104 15.73 18.68 7.05
N LEU A 105 16.76 18.13 6.41
CA LEU A 105 16.68 16.79 5.81
C LEU A 105 16.49 15.70 6.86
N TYR A 106 17.12 15.81 8.03
CA TYR A 106 16.90 14.88 9.14
C TYR A 106 15.44 14.91 9.60
N GLN A 107 14.87 16.10 9.79
CA GLN A 107 13.47 16.27 10.16
C GLN A 107 12.54 15.68 9.08
N GLN A 108 12.80 15.96 7.81
CA GLN A 108 12.04 15.39 6.69
C GLN A 108 12.12 13.86 6.61
N VAL A 109 13.24 13.27 7.02
CA VAL A 109 13.42 11.81 7.11
C VAL A 109 12.59 11.23 8.26
N GLN A 110 12.61 11.87 9.43
CA GLN A 110 11.80 11.44 10.58
C GLN A 110 10.30 11.56 10.31
N GLU A 111 9.88 12.54 9.51
CA GLU A 111 8.47 12.71 9.11
C GLU A 111 7.98 11.69 8.06
N LEU A 112 8.88 10.89 7.47
CA LEU A 112 8.49 9.91 6.44
C LEU A 112 7.48 8.91 6.98
N SER A 113 7.70 8.39 8.19
CA SER A 113 6.87 7.36 8.85
C SER A 113 5.41 7.77 8.95
N SER A 114 5.12 9.02 9.34
CA SER A 114 3.74 9.50 9.53
C SER A 114 2.87 9.36 8.28
N GLY A 115 3.42 9.55 7.09
CA GLY A 115 2.61 9.38 5.88
C GLY A 115 2.51 7.93 5.40
N PHE A 116 3.36 7.02 5.86
CA PHE A 116 3.10 5.59 5.69
C PHE A 116 2.02 5.13 6.67
N GLU A 117 2.03 5.63 7.90
CA GLU A 117 0.99 5.37 8.91
C GLU A 117 -0.40 5.77 8.38
N VAL A 118 -0.54 6.99 7.83
CA VAL A 118 -1.80 7.44 7.22
C VAL A 118 -2.26 6.52 6.09
N LEU A 119 -1.34 6.09 5.21
CA LEU A 119 -1.69 5.15 4.13
C LEU A 119 -2.15 3.80 4.69
N LEU A 120 -1.51 3.31 5.73
CA LEU A 120 -1.85 2.05 6.37
C LEU A 120 -3.23 2.11 7.02
N GLU A 121 -3.56 3.21 7.72
CA GLU A 121 -4.90 3.47 8.27
C GLU A 121 -5.99 3.49 7.18
N GLU A 122 -5.71 4.13 6.04
CA GLU A 122 -6.62 4.12 4.89
C GLU A 122 -6.83 2.70 4.35
N MET A 123 -5.76 1.88 4.25
CA MET A 123 -5.87 0.49 3.81
C MET A 123 -6.63 -0.38 4.80
N TYR A 124 -6.44 -0.19 6.12
CA TYR A 124 -7.25 -0.83 7.16
C TYR A 124 -8.74 -0.49 7.01
N THR A 125 -9.04 0.77 6.68
CA THR A 125 -10.42 1.20 6.44
C THR A 125 -11.05 0.49 5.23
N LEU A 126 -10.27 0.25 4.17
CA LEU A 126 -10.73 -0.50 2.99
C LEU A 126 -10.97 -1.98 3.31
N GLU A 127 -10.07 -2.61 4.08
CA GLU A 127 -10.22 -4.00 4.51
C GLU A 127 -11.44 -4.18 5.43
N ALA A 128 -11.65 -3.26 6.38
CA ALA A 128 -12.81 -3.29 7.27
C ALA A 128 -14.12 -3.19 6.48
N GLN A 129 -14.20 -2.30 5.49
CA GLN A 129 -15.35 -2.21 4.59
C GLN A 129 -15.57 -3.48 3.78
N ALA A 130 -14.49 -4.11 3.29
CA ALA A 130 -14.59 -5.37 2.56
C ALA A 130 -15.06 -6.51 3.48
N SER A 131 -14.58 -6.55 4.72
CA SER A 131 -14.97 -7.50 5.76
C SER A 131 -16.45 -7.40 6.08
N ASP A 132 -16.98 -6.18 6.24
CA ASP A 132 -18.41 -5.93 6.47
C ASP A 132 -19.27 -6.39 5.29
N LEU A 133 -18.82 -6.17 4.05
CA LEU A 133 -19.52 -6.64 2.84
C LEU A 133 -19.58 -8.17 2.76
N VAL A 134 -18.48 -8.87 3.07
CA VAL A 134 -18.42 -10.34 3.10
C VAL A 134 -19.24 -10.89 4.26
N ARG A 135 -19.12 -10.32 5.47
CA ARG A 135 -19.86 -10.79 6.64
C ARG A 135 -21.37 -10.61 6.49
N GLY A 136 -21.81 -9.56 5.80
CA GLY A 136 -23.20 -9.35 5.41
C GLY A 136 -23.72 -10.33 4.35
N SER A 137 -22.95 -11.34 3.91
CA SER A 137 -23.37 -12.41 2.97
C SER A 137 -23.85 -13.69 3.64
N SER A 138 -23.70 -13.80 4.96
CA SER A 138 -24.21 -14.95 5.68
C SER A 138 -25.74 -14.86 5.78
N ASP A 139 -26.45 -15.59 4.90
CA ASP A 139 -27.47 -16.51 5.43
C ASP A 139 -28.04 -17.60 4.49
N ASP A 140 -27.90 -17.61 3.15
CA ASP A 140 -28.68 -18.66 2.42
C ASP A 140 -28.16 -19.23 1.07
N ASP A 141 -27.07 -18.73 0.47
CA ASP A 141 -26.84 -19.06 -0.96
C ASP A 141 -25.40 -19.44 -1.37
N ASP A 142 -24.41 -19.39 -0.48
CA ASP A 142 -23.00 -19.60 -0.84
C ASP A 142 -22.55 -21.08 -0.82
N ASN A 143 -23.38 -22.00 -0.32
CA ASN A 143 -23.04 -23.43 -0.25
C ASN A 143 -23.31 -24.22 -1.56
N GLN A 144 -23.74 -23.58 -2.66
CA GLN A 144 -24.14 -24.30 -3.88
C GLN A 144 -23.58 -23.75 -5.20
N VAL A 145 -22.64 -22.80 -5.19
CA VAL A 145 -21.95 -22.41 -6.43
C VAL A 145 -20.73 -23.32 -6.62
N PRO A 146 -20.66 -24.13 -7.70
CA PRO A 146 -19.49 -24.96 -7.95
C PRO A 146 -18.25 -24.07 -8.05
N VAL A 147 -17.16 -24.51 -7.42
CA VAL A 147 -15.84 -23.87 -7.47
C VAL A 147 -15.38 -23.83 -8.93
N ASN A 148 -15.72 -22.75 -9.62
CA ASN A 148 -15.20 -22.49 -10.95
C ASN A 148 -13.79 -21.94 -10.73
N ALA A 149 -12.75 -22.67 -11.14
CA ALA A 149 -11.34 -22.34 -10.85
C ALA A 149 -10.94 -20.91 -11.27
N THR A 150 -11.72 -20.30 -12.16
CA THR A 150 -11.49 -19.00 -12.77
C THR A 150 -12.25 -17.85 -12.13
N ALA A 151 -13.35 -18.09 -11.41
CA ALA A 151 -14.19 -17.02 -10.85
C ALA A 151 -13.82 -16.73 -9.40
N LEU A 152 -13.46 -15.47 -9.09
CA LEU A 152 -13.15 -15.05 -7.73
C LEU A 152 -14.43 -14.77 -6.94
N ARG A 153 -14.51 -15.29 -5.72
CA ARG A 153 -15.59 -15.01 -4.77
C ARG A 153 -15.23 -13.79 -3.92
N PRO A 154 -16.21 -13.12 -3.27
CA PRO A 154 -15.91 -12.00 -2.37
C PRO A 154 -14.91 -12.36 -1.26
N VAL A 155 -15.01 -13.57 -0.70
CA VAL A 155 -14.05 -14.05 0.31
C VAL A 155 -12.63 -14.16 -0.23
N ASP A 156 -12.45 -14.47 -1.52
CA ASP A 156 -11.12 -14.58 -2.13
C ASP A 156 -10.48 -13.19 -2.28
N TYR A 157 -11.28 -12.14 -2.56
CA TYR A 157 -10.82 -10.75 -2.55
C TYR A 157 -10.44 -10.27 -1.16
N LEU A 158 -11.28 -10.52 -0.15
CA LEU A 158 -10.99 -10.16 1.23
C LEU A 158 -9.68 -10.81 1.69
N GLN A 159 -9.50 -12.11 1.43
CA GLN A 159 -8.28 -12.82 1.81
C GLN A 159 -7.03 -12.20 1.15
N MET A 160 -7.13 -11.82 -0.13
CA MET A 160 -6.01 -11.14 -0.80
C MET A 160 -5.74 -9.77 -0.20
N MET A 161 -6.77 -8.95 0.05
CA MET A 161 -6.63 -7.64 0.68
C MET A 161 -5.97 -7.75 2.06
N SER A 162 -6.42 -8.69 2.90
CA SER A 162 -5.83 -8.91 4.24
C SER A 162 -4.36 -9.34 4.14
N GLN A 163 -4.00 -10.15 3.15
CA GLN A 163 -2.61 -10.55 2.93
C GLN A 163 -1.74 -9.35 2.51
N GLU A 164 -2.18 -8.56 1.53
CA GLU A 164 -1.44 -7.38 1.10
C GLU A 164 -1.30 -6.36 2.23
N LEU A 165 -2.34 -6.17 3.04
CA LEU A 165 -2.30 -5.30 4.20
C LEU A 165 -1.27 -5.77 5.23
N ALA A 166 -1.20 -7.08 5.52
CA ALA A 166 -0.17 -7.63 6.40
C ALA A 166 1.26 -7.39 5.86
N THR A 167 1.43 -7.44 4.53
CA THR A 167 2.70 -7.07 3.89
C THR A 167 3.04 -5.60 4.12
N PHE A 168 2.09 -4.68 3.90
CA PHE A 168 2.31 -3.25 4.13
C PHE A 168 2.56 -2.93 5.61
N GLU A 169 1.92 -3.64 6.53
CA GLU A 169 2.20 -3.52 7.97
C GLU A 169 3.62 -3.97 8.31
N ALA A 170 4.09 -5.10 7.76
CA ALA A 170 5.45 -5.56 7.95
C ALA A 170 6.47 -4.57 7.36
N GLU A 171 6.20 -4.03 6.17
CA GLU A 171 7.02 -2.98 5.57
C GLU A 171 7.04 -1.70 6.41
N TYR A 172 5.89 -1.29 6.96
CA TYR A 172 5.80 -0.15 7.85
C TYR A 172 6.72 -0.32 9.07
N GLN A 173 6.60 -1.45 9.77
CA GLN A 173 7.41 -1.75 10.95
C GLN A 173 8.90 -1.77 10.63
N HIS A 174 9.27 -2.30 9.46
CA HIS A 174 10.65 -2.28 8.97
C HIS A 174 11.14 -0.85 8.71
N ILE A 175 10.36 -0.05 7.98
CA ILE A 175 10.66 1.36 7.70
C ILE A 175 10.80 2.17 8.99
N GLU A 176 9.85 2.03 9.91
CA GLU A 176 9.85 2.71 11.20
C GLU A 176 11.09 2.34 12.01
N ALA A 177 11.43 1.05 12.10
CA ALA A 177 12.64 0.60 12.78
C ALA A 177 13.92 1.19 12.17
N LEU A 178 14.01 1.22 10.83
CA LEU A 178 15.15 1.83 10.13
C LEU A 178 15.27 3.32 10.43
N LEU A 179 14.16 4.07 10.39
CA LEU A 179 14.14 5.52 10.67
C LEU A 179 14.57 5.83 12.10
N HIS A 180 14.16 5.03 13.07
CA HIS A 180 14.57 5.16 14.47
C HIS A 180 16.07 4.93 14.70
N LEU A 181 16.72 4.15 13.84
CA LEU A 181 18.17 3.93 13.90
C LEU A 181 18.98 5.10 13.35
N ILE A 182 18.35 5.99 12.56
CA ILE A 182 19.05 7.10 11.91
C ILE A 182 19.16 8.28 12.87
N THR A 183 20.40 8.67 13.13
CA THR A 183 20.80 9.80 13.97
C THR A 183 22.00 10.51 13.34
N PHE A 184 22.32 11.71 13.82
CA PHE A 184 23.54 12.43 13.39
C PHE A 184 24.85 11.66 13.68
N ASP A 185 24.84 10.78 14.68
CA ASP A 185 25.99 9.94 15.04
C ASP A 185 26.12 8.69 14.17
N THR A 186 25.10 8.37 13.35
CA THR A 186 25.10 7.19 12.49
C THR A 186 26.25 7.26 11.49
N SER A 187 27.10 6.23 11.45
CA SER A 187 28.24 6.21 10.55
C SER A 187 27.79 6.16 9.08
N THR A 188 28.63 6.63 8.15
CA THR A 188 28.30 6.59 6.73
C THR A 188 28.03 5.17 6.23
N ASP A 189 28.77 4.20 6.74
CA ASP A 189 28.59 2.79 6.38
C ASP A 189 27.30 2.21 6.97
N GLN A 190 26.96 2.54 8.22
CA GLN A 190 25.67 2.20 8.81
C GLN A 190 24.52 2.77 7.99
N LEU A 191 24.59 4.05 7.61
CA LEU A 191 23.55 4.71 6.82
C LEU A 191 23.39 4.06 5.43
N ARG A 192 24.49 3.68 4.76
CA ARG A 192 24.43 2.90 3.51
C ARG A 192 23.74 1.56 3.70
N THR A 193 24.07 0.84 4.78
CA THR A 193 23.42 -0.44 5.09
C THR A 193 21.92 -0.27 5.31
N LEU A 194 21.50 0.80 6.01
CA LEU A 194 20.09 1.10 6.22
C LEU A 194 19.37 1.42 4.90
N ILE A 195 19.98 2.23 4.02
CA ILE A 195 19.43 2.53 2.69
C ILE A 195 19.27 1.26 1.84
N ILE A 196 20.29 0.39 1.83
CA ILE A 196 20.22 -0.89 1.11
C ILE A 196 19.09 -1.75 1.71
N SER A 197 19.03 -1.86 3.04
CA SER A 197 18.01 -2.65 3.73
C SER A 197 16.60 -2.15 3.49
N TRP A 198 16.40 -0.86 3.29
CA TRP A 198 15.12 -0.29 2.88
C TRP A 198 14.80 -0.70 1.43
N SER A 199 15.76 -0.53 0.52
CA SER A 199 15.56 -0.79 -0.93
C SER A 199 15.27 -2.25 -1.30
N THR A 200 15.50 -3.20 -0.39
CA THR A 200 15.27 -4.62 -0.60
C THR A 200 14.17 -5.12 0.33
N SER A 201 12.91 -4.75 0.05
CA SER A 201 11.74 -5.28 0.78
C SER A 201 11.57 -6.79 0.53
N PRO A 202 11.59 -7.66 1.56
CA PRO A 202 11.47 -9.11 1.41
C PRO A 202 10.03 -9.66 1.48
N PHE A 203 9.00 -8.81 1.59
CA PHE A 203 7.72 -9.24 2.18
C PHE A 203 6.64 -9.73 1.19
N LEU A 204 6.83 -9.60 -0.13
CA LEU A 204 5.87 -10.10 -1.13
C LEU A 204 6.19 -11.52 -1.61
N ASP A 205 5.17 -12.38 -1.72
CA ASP A 205 5.23 -13.60 -2.54
C ASP A 205 4.78 -13.27 -3.98
N PRO A 206 5.72 -13.09 -4.93
CA PRO A 206 5.39 -12.69 -6.29
C PRO A 206 4.60 -13.76 -7.06
N GLU A 207 4.66 -15.04 -6.69
CA GLU A 207 3.91 -16.09 -7.38
C GLU A 207 2.43 -16.03 -6.99
N GLN A 208 2.14 -15.91 -5.70
CA GLN A 208 0.78 -15.83 -5.19
C GLN A 208 0.04 -14.59 -5.73
N THR A 209 0.68 -13.42 -5.66
CA THR A 209 0.12 -12.16 -6.19
C THR A 209 -0.17 -12.27 -7.69
N ARG A 210 0.76 -12.79 -8.49
CA ARG A 210 0.56 -12.97 -9.95
C ARG A 210 -0.61 -13.89 -10.27
N SER A 211 -0.72 -15.01 -9.56
CA SER A 211 -1.79 -15.99 -9.79
C SER A 211 -3.18 -15.39 -9.51
N PHE A 212 -3.29 -14.52 -8.50
CA PHE A 212 -4.53 -13.83 -8.18
C PHE A 212 -4.89 -12.79 -9.22
N PHE A 213 -3.93 -11.97 -9.66
CA PHE A 213 -4.18 -10.96 -10.70
C PHE A 213 -4.64 -11.58 -12.02
N GLN A 214 -4.07 -12.72 -12.42
CA GLN A 214 -4.53 -13.45 -13.61
C GLN A 214 -6.00 -13.86 -13.46
N ARG A 215 -6.40 -14.39 -12.30
CA ARG A 215 -7.80 -14.75 -12.02
C ARG A 215 -8.70 -13.52 -11.95
N HIS A 216 -8.23 -12.41 -11.37
CA HIS A 216 -8.96 -11.15 -11.34
C HIS A 216 -9.27 -10.64 -12.74
N GLN A 217 -8.27 -10.60 -13.63
CA GLN A 217 -8.46 -10.18 -15.02
C GLN A 217 -9.47 -11.06 -15.78
N LEU A 218 -9.37 -12.39 -15.60
CA LEU A 218 -10.33 -13.32 -16.21
C LEU A 218 -11.74 -13.16 -15.62
N SER A 219 -11.84 -12.94 -14.32
CA SER A 219 -13.12 -12.69 -13.65
C SER A 219 -13.78 -11.40 -14.15
N GLN A 220 -13.01 -10.32 -14.38
CA GLN A 220 -13.54 -9.08 -14.96
C GLN A 220 -14.07 -9.30 -16.38
N GLN A 221 -13.36 -10.07 -17.20
CA GLN A 221 -13.79 -10.38 -18.58
C GLN A 221 -15.08 -11.22 -18.63
N LEU A 222 -15.36 -12.02 -17.61
CA LEU A 222 -16.58 -12.83 -17.50
C LEU A 222 -17.79 -12.03 -17.02
N HIS A 223 -17.57 -10.89 -16.36
CA HIS A 223 -18.62 -10.04 -15.79
C HIS A 223 -18.82 -8.70 -16.55
N ALA A 224 -18.03 -8.45 -17.60
CA ALA A 224 -18.20 -7.33 -18.55
C ALA A 224 -19.25 -7.63 -19.62
#